data_AF-A0A250J133-F1
#
_entry.id   AF-A0A250J133-F1
#
_cell.length_a   1.000
_cell.length_b   1.000
_cell.length_c   1.000
_cell.angle_alpha   90.00
_cell.angle_beta   90.00
_cell.angle_gamma   90.00
#
_symmetry.space_group_name_H-M   'P 1'
#
loop_
_entity.id
_entity.type
_entity.pdbx_description
1 polymer ?
#
loop_
_entity_poly.entity_id
_entity_poly.type
_entity_poly.pdbx_seq_one_letter_code
_entity_poly.pdbx_strand_id
1 'polypeptide(L)'
;MWGALGTSTPSVVRTLAALEAQLGVRLFNSTTRCVALTPEGQRYLDDTRGVLAASSLVALPLTTLRHVVVASPALLAAHGAPTHPRALRGLPCVRILPHGRVGWHFVDADGATLRVPVEGGFDVNHIATAVEACVAGLGFGQFLSYQVAEPLRAGRLRLVLADFEQAPRPVHVVYPHARLLPLRTRMFVDALRRALAGFDPLADVPVTRRSV
;
A
#
# COMPACT_ATOMS: atom_id res chain seq x y z
N MET A 1 -2.25 -8.72 -9.44
CA MET A 1 -1.98 -9.01 -8.02
C MET A 1 -1.56 -10.47 -7.77
N TRP A 2 -0.84 -11.13 -8.70
CA TRP A 2 -0.53 -12.58 -8.58
C TRP A 2 0.93 -12.94 -8.88
N GLY A 3 1.76 -11.98 -9.32
CA GLY A 3 3.18 -12.23 -9.60
C GLY A 3 4.05 -12.51 -8.38
N ALA A 4 3.56 -12.22 -7.16
CA ALA A 4 4.32 -12.44 -5.93
C ALA A 4 4.42 -13.92 -5.51
N LEU A 5 3.54 -14.79 -6.04
CA LEU A 5 3.49 -16.22 -5.69
C LEU A 5 4.21 -17.13 -6.71
N GLY A 6 4.82 -16.56 -7.76
CA GLY A 6 5.44 -17.34 -8.83
C GLY A 6 4.45 -18.24 -9.62
N THR A 7 3.15 -18.04 -9.44
CA THR A 7 2.08 -18.86 -10.04
C THR A 7 1.22 -18.03 -11.00
N SER A 8 0.73 -18.67 -12.06
CA SER A 8 -0.13 -17.99 -13.03
C SER A 8 -1.49 -17.66 -12.44
N THR A 9 -2.09 -16.54 -12.86
CA THR A 9 -3.42 -16.10 -12.39
C THR A 9 -4.52 -17.18 -12.50
N PRO A 10 -4.61 -17.96 -13.59
CA PRO A 10 -5.56 -19.07 -13.66
C PRO A 10 -5.29 -20.17 -12.64
N SER A 11 -4.02 -20.41 -12.28
CA SER A 11 -3.67 -21.39 -11.25
C SER A 11 -4.18 -20.96 -9.89
N VAL A 12 -4.01 -19.68 -9.54
CA VAL A 12 -4.50 -19.16 -8.25
C VAL A 12 -6.03 -19.21 -8.18
N VAL A 13 -6.73 -18.87 -9.26
CA VAL A 13 -8.20 -18.98 -9.33
C VAL A 13 -8.66 -20.43 -9.13
N ARG A 14 -8.00 -21.40 -9.77
CA ARG A 14 -8.31 -22.83 -9.58
C ARG A 14 -8.03 -23.30 -8.16
N THR A 15 -6.91 -22.90 -7.57
CA THR A 15 -6.56 -23.26 -6.19
C THR A 15 -7.57 -22.68 -5.20
N LEU A 16 -8.02 -21.44 -5.40
CA LEU A 16 -9.07 -20.83 -4.58
C LEU A 16 -10.41 -21.56 -4.73
N ALA A 17 -10.81 -21.90 -5.95
CA ALA A 17 -12.04 -22.65 -6.19
C ALA A 17 -12.00 -24.05 -5.55
N ALA A 18 -10.85 -24.74 -5.63
CA ALA A 18 -10.65 -26.03 -4.97
C ALA A 18 -10.74 -25.91 -3.44
N LEU A 19 -10.16 -24.84 -2.87
CA LEU A 19 -10.23 -24.57 -1.44
C LEU A 19 -11.66 -24.29 -0.98
N GLU A 20 -12.41 -23.44 -1.69
CA GLU A 20 -13.83 -23.19 -1.40
C GLU A 20 -14.68 -24.46 -1.49
N ALA A 21 -14.40 -25.32 -2.49
CA ALA A 21 -15.08 -26.61 -2.63
C ALA A 21 -14.75 -27.58 -1.47
N GLN A 22 -13.50 -27.61 -1.00
CA GLN A 22 -13.09 -28.44 0.13
C GLN A 22 -13.66 -27.95 1.46
N LEU A 23 -13.77 -26.62 1.64
CA LEU A 23 -14.32 -26.01 2.85
C LEU A 23 -15.86 -25.96 2.85
N GLY A 24 -16.50 -26.19 1.71
CA GLY A 24 -17.95 -26.12 1.55
C GLY A 24 -18.53 -24.71 1.71
N VAL A 25 -17.68 -23.68 1.73
CA VAL A 25 -18.09 -22.28 1.91
C VAL A 25 -17.38 -21.38 0.88
N ARG A 26 -18.08 -20.32 0.47
CA ARG A 26 -17.50 -19.27 -0.37
C ARG A 26 -16.69 -18.34 0.51
N LEU A 27 -15.41 -18.20 0.22
CA LEU A 27 -14.50 -17.28 0.91
C LEU A 27 -14.43 -15.93 0.19
N PHE A 28 -14.66 -15.93 -1.12
CA PHE A 28 -14.60 -14.74 -1.96
C PHE A 28 -15.91 -14.49 -2.70
N ASN A 29 -16.32 -13.22 -2.69
CA ASN A 29 -17.31 -12.68 -3.60
C ASN A 29 -16.58 -11.90 -4.71
N SER A 30 -16.55 -12.47 -5.91
CA SER A 30 -15.91 -11.85 -7.07
C SER A 30 -16.93 -11.40 -8.11
N THR A 31 -16.84 -10.13 -8.48
CA THR A 31 -17.45 -9.57 -9.69
C THR A 31 -16.35 -9.28 -10.71
N THR A 32 -16.72 -8.97 -11.95
CA THR A 32 -15.76 -8.59 -13.01
C THR A 32 -14.91 -7.36 -12.67
N ARG A 33 -15.27 -6.59 -11.63
CA ARG A 33 -14.59 -5.35 -11.24
C ARG A 33 -13.95 -5.40 -9.85
N CYS A 34 -14.31 -6.36 -8.99
CA CYS A 34 -13.74 -6.43 -7.64
C CYS A 34 -13.88 -7.82 -7.02
N VAL A 35 -12.90 -8.17 -6.18
CA VAL A 35 -12.93 -9.36 -5.31
C VAL A 35 -12.99 -8.87 -3.86
N ALA A 36 -13.99 -9.31 -3.12
CA ALA A 36 -14.16 -9.02 -1.70
C ALA A 36 -14.24 -10.32 -0.89
N LEU A 37 -13.84 -10.27 0.39
CA LEU A 37 -14.00 -11.40 1.31
C LEU A 37 -15.46 -11.51 1.75
N THR A 38 -15.95 -12.74 1.89
CA THR A 38 -17.18 -13.02 2.63
C THR A 38 -16.90 -12.95 4.15
N PRO A 39 -17.91 -12.86 5.02
CA PRO A 39 -17.72 -12.99 6.47
C PRO A 39 -16.99 -14.30 6.85
N GLU A 40 -17.29 -15.39 6.14
CA GLU A 40 -16.62 -16.69 6.29
C GLU A 40 -15.16 -16.60 5.84
N GLY A 41 -14.89 -15.93 4.72
CA GLY A 41 -13.55 -15.64 4.22
C GLY A 41 -12.72 -14.77 5.16
N GLN A 42 -13.36 -13.81 5.84
CA GLN A 42 -12.71 -12.97 6.83
C GLN A 42 -12.30 -13.79 8.07
N ARG A 43 -13.19 -14.61 8.62
CA ARG A 43 -12.85 -15.51 9.74
C ARG A 43 -11.74 -16.49 9.35
N TYR A 44 -11.85 -17.11 8.17
CA TYR A 44 -10.83 -18.04 7.67
C TYR A 44 -9.46 -17.36 7.53
N LEU A 45 -9.42 -16.10 7.05
CA LEU A 45 -8.19 -15.32 6.96
C LEU A 45 -7.60 -15.02 8.35
N ASP A 46 -8.43 -14.66 9.32
CA ASP A 46 -7.97 -14.33 10.67
C ASP A 46 -7.46 -15.59 11.40
N ASP A 47 -8.16 -16.72 11.26
CA ASP A 47 -7.73 -18.02 11.79
C ASP A 47 -6.43 -18.50 11.14
N THR A 48 -6.34 -18.44 9.80
CA THR A 48 -5.12 -18.83 9.09
C THR A 48 -3.96 -17.89 9.36
N ARG A 49 -4.19 -16.60 9.59
CA ARG A 49 -3.14 -15.68 10.06
C ARG A 49 -2.63 -16.07 11.44
N GLY A 50 -3.50 -16.49 12.34
CA GLY A 50 -3.11 -17.03 13.65
C GLY A 50 -2.25 -18.30 13.53
N VAL A 51 -2.65 -19.23 12.66
CA VAL A 51 -1.89 -20.47 12.40
C VAL A 51 -0.58 -20.20 11.66
N LEU A 52 -0.56 -19.25 10.72
CA LEU A 52 0.65 -18.81 10.01
C LEU A 52 1.59 -17.99 10.90
N ALA A 53 1.08 -17.34 11.94
CA ALA A 53 1.90 -16.71 12.99
C ALA A 53 2.48 -17.76 13.96
N ALA A 54 1.80 -18.89 14.15
CA ALA A 54 2.32 -20.07 14.85
C ALA A 54 3.27 -20.94 13.97
N SER A 55 3.33 -20.68 12.67
CA SER A 55 4.35 -21.22 11.78
C SER A 55 5.69 -20.60 12.15
N SER A 56 6.74 -21.41 12.15
CA SER A 56 8.11 -21.06 12.50
C SER A 56 8.70 -20.03 11.51
N LEU A 57 8.17 -18.82 11.39
CA LEU A 57 8.64 -17.78 10.48
C LEU A 57 9.48 -16.76 11.24
N VAL A 58 10.61 -16.35 10.65
CA VAL A 58 11.41 -15.23 11.14
C VAL A 58 11.09 -14.00 10.29
N ALA A 59 10.72 -12.90 10.93
CA ALA A 59 10.62 -11.59 10.31
C ALA A 59 11.85 -10.76 10.69
N LEU A 60 12.55 -10.24 9.69
CA LEU A 60 13.81 -9.52 9.87
C LEU A 60 13.69 -8.12 9.26
N PRO A 61 13.90 -7.04 10.03
CA PRO A 61 13.72 -5.69 9.51
C PRO A 61 14.79 -5.37 8.45
N LEU A 62 14.36 -4.70 7.38
CA LEU A 62 15.20 -4.23 6.28
C LEU A 62 15.27 -2.70 6.24
N THR A 63 14.11 -2.04 6.17
CA THR A 63 13.98 -0.58 6.03
C THR A 63 12.57 -0.14 6.45
N THR A 64 12.25 1.14 6.28
CA THR A 64 10.90 1.68 6.46
C THR A 64 10.45 2.40 5.18
N LEU A 65 9.14 2.52 4.99
CA LEU A 65 8.54 3.20 3.85
C LEU A 65 7.51 4.22 4.34
N ARG A 66 7.56 5.42 3.78
CA ARG A 66 6.59 6.48 4.08
C ARG A 66 5.27 6.25 3.34
N HIS A 67 4.17 6.64 3.98
CA HIS A 67 2.85 6.79 3.36
C HIS A 67 2.67 8.26 2.98
N VAL A 68 2.64 8.54 1.68
CA VAL A 68 2.63 9.91 1.16
C VAL A 68 1.35 10.19 0.40
N VAL A 69 0.94 11.46 0.39
CA VAL A 69 -0.14 11.95 -0.49
C VAL A 69 0.46 12.76 -1.61
N VAL A 70 -0.01 12.49 -2.83
CA VAL A 70 0.47 13.15 -4.04
C VAL A 70 -0.68 13.66 -4.89
N ALA A 71 -0.37 14.67 -5.70
CA ALA A 71 -1.25 15.20 -6.75
C ALA A 71 -0.40 15.74 -7.90
N SER A 72 -0.97 15.82 -9.10
CA SER A 72 -0.29 16.49 -10.22
C SER A 72 -0.24 18.00 -10.03
N PRO A 73 0.78 18.69 -10.57
CA PRO A 73 0.82 20.16 -10.57
C PRO A 73 -0.44 20.80 -11.15
N ALA A 74 -1.02 20.22 -12.21
CA ALA A 74 -2.24 20.71 -12.83
C ALA A 74 -3.45 20.66 -11.87
N LEU A 75 -3.61 19.57 -11.11
CA LEU A 75 -4.68 19.46 -10.13
C LEU A 75 -4.51 20.49 -9.00
N LEU A 76 -3.27 20.69 -8.53
CA LEU A 76 -2.95 21.67 -7.50
C LEU A 76 -3.16 23.10 -7.97
N ALA A 77 -2.93 23.41 -9.25
CA ALA A 77 -3.24 24.72 -9.81
C ALA A 77 -4.76 24.99 -9.86
N ALA A 78 -5.55 23.95 -10.12
CA ALA A 78 -7.01 24.06 -10.22
C ALA A 78 -7.71 24.15 -8.85
N HIS A 79 -7.24 23.40 -7.84
CA HIS A 79 -7.94 23.27 -6.54
C HIS A 79 -7.13 23.83 -5.35
N GLY A 80 -5.90 24.26 -5.58
CA GLY A 80 -4.95 24.57 -4.51
C GLY A 80 -4.35 23.33 -3.84
N ALA A 81 -3.28 23.53 -3.08
CA ALA A 81 -2.72 22.48 -2.24
C ALA A 81 -3.47 22.41 -0.89
N PRO A 82 -3.99 21.24 -0.49
CA PRO A 82 -4.69 21.11 0.79
C PRO A 82 -3.71 21.35 1.95
N THR A 83 -4.09 22.24 2.85
CA THR A 83 -3.28 22.58 4.04
C THR A 83 -3.56 21.67 5.24
N HIS A 84 -4.63 20.87 5.18
CA HIS A 84 -5.03 19.94 6.24
C HIS A 84 -5.73 18.71 5.65
N PRO A 85 -5.54 17.47 6.20
CA PRO A 85 -6.10 16.26 5.61
C PRO A 85 -7.63 16.26 5.47
N ARG A 86 -8.34 16.95 6.37
CA ARG A 86 -9.81 17.10 6.29
C ARG A 86 -10.29 17.78 4.99
N ALA A 87 -9.45 18.61 4.36
CA ALA A 87 -9.79 19.27 3.09
C ALA A 87 -9.99 18.25 1.95
N LEU A 88 -9.43 17.04 2.06
CA LEU A 88 -9.60 15.99 1.04
C LEU A 88 -11.04 15.50 0.88
N ARG A 89 -11.94 15.74 1.86
CA ARG A 89 -13.34 15.30 1.78
C ARG A 89 -14.12 15.91 0.61
N GLY A 90 -13.74 17.12 0.19
CA GLY A 90 -14.38 17.83 -0.93
C GLY A 90 -13.54 17.88 -2.19
N LEU A 91 -12.42 17.14 -2.25
CA LEU A 91 -11.48 17.15 -3.36
C LEU A 91 -11.50 15.82 -4.11
N PRO A 92 -11.26 15.82 -5.43
CA PRO A 92 -11.23 14.60 -6.21
C PRO A 92 -10.10 13.68 -5.72
N CYS A 93 -10.44 12.47 -5.29
CA CYS A 93 -9.49 11.46 -4.83
C CYS A 93 -9.51 10.21 -5.70
N VAL A 94 -8.33 9.65 -5.97
CA VAL A 94 -8.13 8.35 -6.60
C VAL A 94 -8.02 7.30 -5.50
N ARG A 95 -8.95 6.34 -5.46
CA ARG A 95 -9.01 5.33 -4.39
C ARG A 95 -8.54 3.96 -4.86
N ILE A 96 -7.67 3.35 -4.07
CA ILE A 96 -7.14 2.00 -4.32
C ILE A 96 -7.95 0.99 -3.50
N LEU A 97 -8.84 0.24 -4.15
CA LEU A 97 -9.69 -0.76 -3.52
C LEU A 97 -8.93 -2.04 -3.13
N PRO A 98 -9.35 -2.76 -2.06
CA PRO A 98 -10.48 -2.44 -1.18
C PRO A 98 -10.16 -1.34 -0.14
N HIS A 99 -8.88 -1.01 0.05
CA HIS A 99 -8.37 -0.14 1.12
C HIS A 99 -8.94 1.29 1.09
N GLY A 100 -9.25 1.82 -0.09
CA GLY A 100 -9.81 3.16 -0.26
C GLY A 100 -11.20 3.37 0.35
N ARG A 101 -11.97 2.29 0.62
CA ARG A 101 -13.29 2.38 1.28
C ARG A 101 -13.20 2.61 2.79
N VAL A 102 -12.06 2.28 3.40
CA VAL A 102 -11.86 2.44 4.85
C VAL A 102 -11.47 3.88 5.20
N GLY A 103 -11.22 4.74 4.22
CA GLY A 103 -10.75 6.11 4.44
C GLY A 103 -9.23 6.17 4.63
N TRP A 104 -8.67 7.34 4.42
CA TRP A 104 -7.23 7.57 4.53
C TRP A 104 -6.86 7.94 5.95
N HIS A 105 -5.70 7.45 6.39
CA HIS A 105 -5.19 7.67 7.73
C HIS A 105 -4.03 8.67 7.71
N PHE A 106 -4.04 9.56 8.69
CA PHE A 106 -3.08 10.63 8.91
C PHE A 106 -2.80 10.74 10.41
N VAL A 107 -1.80 11.53 10.77
CA VAL A 107 -1.47 11.87 12.16
C VAL A 107 -1.50 13.39 12.28
N ASP A 108 -2.09 13.92 13.36
CA ASP A 108 -2.04 15.35 13.66
C ASP A 108 -0.75 15.76 14.38
N ALA A 109 -0.60 17.06 14.68
CA ALA A 109 0.58 17.59 15.35
C ALA A 109 0.80 17.00 16.75
N ASP A 110 -0.28 16.53 17.40
CA ASP A 110 -0.26 15.96 18.75
C ASP A 110 -0.06 14.42 18.72
N GLY A 111 0.10 13.83 17.53
CA GLY A 111 0.29 12.39 17.35
C GLY A 111 -1.02 11.58 17.28
N ALA A 112 -2.18 12.23 17.32
CA ALA A 112 -3.47 11.53 17.26
C ALA A 112 -3.78 11.07 15.84
N THR A 113 -4.32 9.85 15.71
CA THR A 113 -4.70 9.29 14.41
C THR A 113 -5.96 9.98 13.88
N LEU A 114 -5.84 10.60 12.70
CA LEU A 114 -6.95 11.20 11.97
C LEU A 114 -7.38 10.29 10.80
N ARG A 115 -8.65 9.88 10.81
CA ARG A 115 -9.27 9.16 9.70
C ARG A 115 -10.09 10.12 8.83
N VAL A 116 -9.77 10.19 7.55
CA VAL A 116 -10.47 11.00 6.56
C VAL A 116 -11.19 10.08 5.57
N PRO A 117 -12.53 10.00 5.61
CA PRO A 117 -13.28 9.37 4.53
C PRO A 117 -13.10 10.21 3.26
N VAL A 118 -12.41 9.68 2.27
CA VAL A 118 -12.25 10.35 0.98
C VAL A 118 -13.33 9.87 0.03
N GLU A 119 -14.04 10.81 -0.57
CA GLU A 119 -14.94 10.53 -1.67
C GLU A 119 -14.13 10.52 -2.96
N GLY A 120 -14.31 9.45 -3.75
CA GLY A 120 -13.49 9.21 -4.93
C GLY A 120 -14.33 9.37 -6.18
N GLY A 121 -13.83 10.18 -7.12
CA GLY A 121 -14.33 10.19 -8.50
C GLY A 121 -13.80 9.01 -9.34
N PHE A 122 -12.77 8.31 -8.84
CA PHE A 122 -12.13 7.22 -9.55
C PHE A 122 -11.63 6.11 -8.60
N ASP A 123 -12.19 4.91 -8.76
CA ASP A 123 -11.85 3.72 -7.97
C ASP A 123 -11.09 2.71 -8.84
N VAL A 124 -9.93 2.26 -8.37
CA VAL A 124 -9.09 1.26 -9.04
C VAL A 124 -8.57 0.24 -8.06
N ASN A 125 -8.20 -0.96 -8.53
CA ASN A 125 -7.64 -2.02 -7.72
C ASN A 125 -6.15 -2.28 -8.01
N HIS A 126 -5.51 -1.39 -8.78
CA HIS A 126 -4.12 -1.54 -9.21
C HIS A 126 -3.35 -0.24 -8.97
N ILE A 127 -2.21 -0.34 -8.27
CA ILE A 127 -1.41 0.83 -7.85
C ILE A 127 -0.87 1.60 -9.04
N ALA A 128 -0.31 0.93 -10.05
CA ALA A 128 0.25 1.63 -11.22
C ALA A 128 -0.83 2.47 -11.93
N THR A 129 -2.05 1.94 -12.05
CA THR A 129 -3.18 2.66 -12.65
C THR A 129 -3.61 3.86 -11.79
N ALA A 130 -3.58 3.73 -10.46
CA ALA A 130 -3.84 4.85 -9.57
C ALA A 130 -2.78 5.96 -9.70
N VAL A 131 -1.50 5.60 -9.82
CA VAL A 131 -0.41 6.56 -10.02
C VAL A 131 -0.60 7.32 -11.34
N GLU A 132 -0.87 6.60 -12.44
CA GLU A 132 -1.14 7.23 -13.75
C GLU A 132 -2.38 8.13 -13.72
N ALA A 133 -3.43 7.74 -12.99
CA ALA A 133 -4.60 8.59 -12.79
C ALA A 133 -4.26 9.89 -12.04
N CYS A 134 -3.44 9.81 -10.99
CA CYS A 134 -2.96 11.00 -10.28
C CYS A 134 -2.09 11.88 -11.18
N VAL A 135 -1.21 11.29 -12.00
CA VAL A 135 -0.37 12.02 -12.98
C VAL A 135 -1.25 12.76 -13.99
N ALA A 136 -2.28 12.11 -14.50
CA ALA A 136 -3.26 12.70 -15.40
C ALA A 136 -4.21 13.71 -14.73
N GLY A 137 -4.07 13.95 -13.42
CA GLY A 137 -4.83 14.96 -12.69
C GLY A 137 -6.26 14.56 -12.33
N LEU A 138 -6.59 13.26 -12.31
CA LEU A 138 -7.91 12.78 -11.90
C LEU A 138 -8.17 12.90 -10.39
N GLY A 139 -7.14 13.13 -9.58
CA GLY A 139 -7.31 13.35 -8.15
C GLY A 139 -6.04 13.18 -7.33
N PHE A 140 -6.17 13.47 -6.04
CA PHE A 140 -5.18 13.16 -5.02
C PHE A 140 -5.10 11.64 -4.82
N GLY A 141 -3.92 11.11 -4.50
CA GLY A 141 -3.75 9.69 -4.16
C GLY A 141 -2.82 9.49 -2.96
N GLN A 142 -3.08 8.44 -2.17
CA GLN A 142 -2.24 8.03 -1.05
C GLN A 142 -1.49 6.74 -1.39
N PHE A 143 -0.15 6.77 -1.31
CA PHE A 143 0.73 5.70 -1.78
C PHE A 143 1.86 5.40 -0.80
N LEU A 144 2.53 4.26 -1.00
CA LEU A 144 3.87 4.06 -0.46
C LEU A 144 4.86 4.87 -1.30
N SER A 145 5.79 5.53 -0.61
CA SER A 145 6.83 6.39 -1.20
C SER A 145 7.52 5.83 -2.45
N TYR A 146 7.92 4.55 -2.46
CA TYR A 146 8.58 3.93 -3.63
C TYR A 146 7.70 3.89 -4.89
N GLN A 147 6.37 3.86 -4.75
CA GLN A 147 5.42 3.69 -5.86
C GLN A 147 5.31 4.94 -6.72
N VAL A 148 5.63 6.10 -6.13
CA VAL A 148 5.46 7.42 -6.74
C VAL A 148 6.79 8.16 -6.88
N ALA A 149 7.91 7.52 -6.55
CA ALA A 149 9.21 8.14 -6.52
C ALA A 149 9.65 8.69 -7.90
N GLU A 150 9.45 7.93 -8.98
CA GLU A 150 9.81 8.41 -10.32
C GLU A 150 8.94 9.58 -10.80
N PRO A 151 7.60 9.53 -10.74
CA PRO A 151 6.77 10.67 -11.13
C PRO A 151 7.01 11.92 -10.27
N LEU A 152 7.40 11.75 -9.00
CA LEU A 152 7.81 12.84 -8.12
C LEU A 152 9.12 13.48 -8.58
N ARG A 153 10.16 12.68 -8.87
CA ARG A 153 11.44 13.19 -9.40
C ARG A 153 11.27 13.88 -10.75
N ALA A 154 10.41 13.33 -11.61
CA ALA A 154 10.07 13.91 -12.91
C ALA A 154 9.21 15.18 -12.81
N GLY A 155 8.80 15.59 -11.60
CA GLY A 155 7.93 16.76 -11.39
C GLY A 155 6.49 16.58 -11.89
N ARG A 156 6.10 15.37 -12.30
CA ARG A 156 4.74 15.03 -12.74
C ARG A 156 3.76 14.91 -11.58
N LEU A 157 4.28 14.62 -10.39
CA LEU A 157 3.54 14.66 -9.13
C LEU A 157 4.27 15.57 -8.13
N ARG A 158 3.53 16.05 -7.13
CA ARG A 158 4.07 16.76 -5.96
C ARG A 158 3.53 16.15 -4.68
N LEU A 159 4.37 16.11 -3.65
CA LEU A 159 3.98 15.76 -2.29
C LEU A 159 3.11 16.86 -1.68
N VAL A 160 2.04 16.45 -1.01
CA VAL A 160 1.17 17.32 -0.19
C VAL A 160 0.91 16.66 1.16
N LEU A 161 0.49 17.45 2.16
CA LEU A 161 0.18 16.96 3.51
C LEU A 161 1.33 16.20 4.19
N ALA A 162 2.59 16.53 3.86
CA ALA A 162 3.78 15.87 4.40
C ALA A 162 3.87 15.96 5.93
N ASP A 163 3.33 17.05 6.51
CA ASP A 163 3.30 17.28 7.95
C ASP A 163 2.30 16.37 8.70
N PHE A 164 1.44 15.65 7.96
CA PHE A 164 0.40 14.77 8.51
C PHE A 164 0.65 13.28 8.19
N GLU A 165 1.85 12.95 7.72
CA GLU A 165 2.22 11.58 7.37
C GLU A 165 2.15 10.65 8.59
N GLN A 166 1.77 9.39 8.35
CA GLN A 166 1.90 8.36 9.37
C GLN A 166 3.37 8.03 9.62
N ALA A 167 3.65 7.48 10.80
CA ALA A 167 4.93 6.87 11.08
C ALA A 167 5.33 5.90 9.95
N PRO A 168 6.59 5.94 9.47
CA PRO A 168 7.05 5.08 8.39
C PRO A 168 6.78 3.61 8.67
N ARG A 169 6.23 2.89 7.69
CA ARG A 169 5.88 1.47 7.83
C ARG A 169 7.12 0.60 7.70
N PRO A 170 7.39 -0.32 8.63
CA PRO A 170 8.55 -1.18 8.54
C PRO A 170 8.38 -2.25 7.45
N VAL A 171 9.45 -2.46 6.69
CA VAL A 171 9.59 -3.51 5.68
C VAL A 171 10.49 -4.60 6.24
N HIS A 172 10.01 -5.84 6.18
CA HIS A 172 10.71 -7.01 6.67
C HIS A 172 10.93 -8.01 5.54
N VAL A 173 12.02 -8.76 5.61
CA VAL A 173 12.12 -10.05 4.93
C VAL A 173 11.55 -11.12 5.85
N VAL A 174 10.66 -11.97 5.33
CA VAL A 174 10.05 -13.06 6.07
C VAL A 174 10.50 -14.37 5.44
N TYR A 175 10.99 -15.30 6.26
CA TYR A 175 11.41 -16.62 5.81
C TYR A 175 11.18 -17.69 6.89
N PRO A 176 11.00 -18.96 6.53
CA PRO A 176 10.90 -20.03 7.50
C PRO A 176 12.16 -20.17 8.35
N HIS A 177 11.98 -20.14 9.66
CA HIS A 177 12.92 -20.54 10.70
C HIS A 177 13.29 -22.03 10.51
N ALA A 178 14.39 -22.27 9.80
CA ALA A 178 15.01 -23.58 9.72
C ALA A 178 16.18 -23.65 10.70
N ARG A 179 16.26 -24.73 11.49
CA ARG A 179 17.37 -25.03 12.43
C ARG A 179 18.75 -24.97 11.74
N LEU A 180 18.80 -25.18 10.42
CA LEU A 180 19.94 -24.94 9.55
C LEU A 180 19.49 -24.16 8.30
N LEU A 181 19.57 -22.84 8.34
CA LEU A 181 19.26 -22.01 7.18
C LEU A 181 20.32 -22.24 6.08
N PRO A 182 19.93 -22.64 4.85
CA PRO A 182 20.87 -22.84 3.76
C PRO A 182 21.75 -21.59 3.56
N LEU A 183 23.05 -21.79 3.29
CA LEU A 183 24.01 -20.69 3.15
C LEU A 183 23.56 -19.67 2.08
N ARG A 184 22.98 -20.14 0.97
CA ARG A 184 22.45 -19.27 -0.10
C ARG A 184 21.36 -18.32 0.40
N THR A 185 20.44 -18.81 1.22
CA THR A 185 19.38 -17.98 1.82
C THR A 185 19.95 -16.95 2.79
N ARG A 186 20.91 -17.36 3.64
CA ARG A 186 21.60 -16.41 4.55
C ARG A 186 22.31 -15.31 3.77
N MET A 187 23.09 -15.68 2.76
CA MET A 187 23.80 -14.73 1.90
C MET A 187 22.84 -13.79 1.17
N PHE A 188 21.70 -14.28 0.68
CA PHE A 188 20.68 -13.46 0.06
C PHE A 188 20.05 -12.47 1.04
N VAL A 189 19.68 -12.92 2.24
CA VAL A 189 19.13 -12.07 3.31
C VAL A 189 20.14 -10.99 3.73
N ASP A 190 21.41 -11.36 3.90
CA ASP A 190 22.48 -10.41 4.26
C ASP A 190 22.73 -9.39 3.14
N ALA A 191 22.68 -9.83 1.87
CA ALA A 191 22.78 -8.94 0.73
C ALA A 191 21.60 -7.96 0.66
N LEU A 192 20.36 -8.42 0.87
CA LEU A 192 19.18 -7.56 0.94
C LEU A 192 19.28 -6.52 2.05
N ARG A 193 19.73 -6.94 3.24
CA ARG A 193 19.94 -6.02 4.38
C ARG A 193 20.92 -4.92 4.05
N ARG A 194 22.06 -5.25 3.42
CA ARG A 194 23.04 -4.24 3.00
C ARG A 194 22.50 -3.32 1.92
N ALA A 195 21.83 -3.88 0.92
CA ALA A 195 21.30 -3.12 -0.22
C ALA A 195 20.17 -2.15 0.17
N LEU A 196 19.38 -2.50 1.18
CA LEU A 196 18.22 -1.71 1.61
C LEU A 196 18.48 -0.91 2.89
N ALA A 197 19.66 -1.01 3.49
CA ALA A 197 20.04 -0.23 4.67
C ALA A 197 19.99 1.27 4.33
N GLY A 198 19.18 2.03 5.07
CA GLY A 198 19.01 3.46 4.84
C GLY A 198 18.32 3.82 3.52
N PHE A 199 17.68 2.85 2.85
CA PHE A 199 16.95 3.11 1.62
C PHE A 199 15.76 4.04 1.88
N ASP A 200 15.86 5.29 1.39
CA ASP A 200 14.75 6.23 1.30
C ASP A 200 14.50 6.56 -0.18
N PRO A 201 13.37 6.10 -0.77
CA PRO A 201 13.08 6.33 -2.18
C PRO A 201 12.80 7.79 -2.51
N LEU A 202 12.61 8.67 -1.52
CA LEU A 202 12.29 10.09 -1.71
C LEU A 202 13.40 11.03 -1.18
N ALA A 203 14.60 10.51 -0.91
CA ALA A 203 15.71 11.30 -0.35
C ALA A 203 16.05 12.55 -1.18
N ASP A 204 15.87 12.48 -2.51
CA ASP A 204 16.16 13.53 -3.47
C ASP A 204 14.94 14.36 -3.90
N VAL A 205 13.75 14.04 -3.36
CA VAL A 205 12.49 14.69 -3.75
C VAL A 205 12.20 15.89 -2.85
N PRO A 206 11.97 17.09 -3.41
CA PRO A 206 11.63 18.26 -2.61
C PRO A 206 10.28 18.10 -1.91
N VAL A 207 10.28 18.30 -0.59
CA VAL A 207 9.08 18.25 0.24
C VAL A 207 8.47 19.65 0.32
N THR A 208 7.22 19.80 -0.13
CA THR A 208 6.48 21.05 0.06
C THR A 208 5.94 21.05 1.50
N ARG A 209 6.70 21.62 2.43
CA ARG A 209 6.24 21.87 3.81
C ARG A 209 5.43 23.17 3.87
N ARG A 210 4.58 23.33 4.89
CA ARG A 210 3.88 24.60 5.14
C ARG A 210 4.85 25.78 5.10
N SER A 211 4.61 26.74 4.24
CA SER A 211 5.05 28.12 4.46
C SER A 211 4.25 28.63 5.67
N VAL A 212 4.94 29.01 6.73
CA VAL A 212 4.36 29.71 7.89
C VAL A 212 3.80 31.05 7.44
#